data_AF-S2EYP9-F1
#
_entry.id   AF-S2EYP9-F1
#
_cell.length_a   1.000
_cell.length_b   1.000
_cell.length_c   1.000
_cell.angle_alpha   90.00
_cell.angle_beta   90.00
_cell.angle_gamma   90.00
#
_symmetry.space_group_name_H-M   'P 1'
#
loop_
_entity.id
_entity.type
_entity.pdbx_description
1 polymer ?
#
loop_
_entity_poly.entity_id
_entity_poly.type
_entity_poly.pdbx_seq_one_letter_code
_entity_poly.pdbx_strand_id
1 'polypeptide(L)'
;MDNKILARLALVAAGSAVLLLAAGNGLHLIYAGIIDLLLLAAAVLYHRQPVRVVEVLVQQEPEPMICNAPVPLVSLPVAEPAWPGAQVKVALEHLTRVVLQTEEDMRFANQLARGAGERVQASAVSMQSSAAVLGDLDQYLQRLDQVFDELGSQSVRIGAIVGSIQDIARQTNLLALNAAIEAARAGDHGRGFAVVADEVRNLSRQASDSSAQIRQIATGLEKSAQDARQGLEQLTDSTRLGLDKAEVALQSMGELRSGAVARLEVVERVMQRLASLHELALQATRIAA
;
A
#
# COMPACT_ATOMS: atom_id res chain seq x y z
N MET A 1 19.76 -7.44 -28.45
CA MET A 1 19.66 -8.31 -27.25
C MET A 1 18.24 -8.80 -27.16
N ASP A 2 18.01 -10.11 -27.25
CA ASP A 2 16.67 -10.69 -27.23
C ASP A 2 15.96 -10.33 -25.91
N ASN A 3 14.75 -9.77 -26.00
CA ASN A 3 13.89 -9.47 -24.83
C ASN A 3 13.69 -10.71 -23.94
N LYS A 4 13.82 -11.92 -24.52
CA LYS A 4 13.75 -13.21 -23.81
C LYS A 4 14.97 -13.48 -22.91
N ILE A 5 16.15 -12.92 -23.21
CA ILE A 5 17.37 -13.08 -22.41
C ILE A 5 17.35 -12.14 -21.20
N LEU A 6 16.88 -10.90 -21.37
CA LEU A 6 16.70 -9.95 -20.26
C LEU A 6 15.67 -10.45 -19.24
N ALA A 7 14.56 -11.00 -19.71
CA ALA A 7 13.56 -11.62 -18.83
C ALA A 7 14.13 -12.80 -18.01
N ARG A 8 15.03 -13.61 -18.60
CA ARG A 8 15.70 -14.72 -17.87
C ARG A 8 16.63 -14.23 -16.77
N LEU A 9 17.43 -13.20 -17.05
CA LEU A 9 18.34 -12.63 -16.06
C LEU A 9 17.58 -11.99 -14.88
N ALA A 10 16.48 -11.30 -15.16
CA ALA A 10 15.65 -10.69 -14.12
C ALA A 10 14.97 -11.75 -13.22
N LEU A 11 14.48 -12.84 -13.79
CA LEU A 11 13.76 -13.89 -13.04
C LEU A 11 14.70 -14.73 -12.17
N VAL A 12 15.92 -15.02 -12.66
CA VAL A 12 16.97 -15.69 -11.87
C VAL A 12 17.48 -14.80 -10.75
N ALA A 13 17.67 -13.49 -11.02
CA ALA A 13 18.07 -12.53 -9.99
C ALA A 13 17.01 -12.40 -8.87
N ALA A 14 15.72 -12.38 -9.23
CA ALA A 14 14.63 -12.31 -8.26
C ALA A 14 14.58 -13.55 -7.34
N GLY A 15 14.78 -14.76 -7.87
CA GLY A 15 14.83 -15.99 -7.07
C GLY A 15 16.01 -16.01 -6.08
N SER A 16 17.19 -15.59 -6.54
CA SER A 16 18.38 -15.51 -5.68
C SER A 16 18.24 -14.54 -4.49
N ALA A 17 17.43 -13.48 -4.63
CA ALA A 17 17.15 -12.53 -3.55
C ALA A 17 16.19 -13.11 -2.49
N VAL A 18 15.23 -13.95 -2.89
CA VAL A 18 14.29 -14.63 -1.98
C VAL A 18 15.02 -15.65 -1.10
N LEU A 19 16.01 -16.35 -1.65
CA LEU A 19 16.82 -17.32 -0.91
C LEU A 19 17.71 -16.65 0.17
N LEU A 20 18.21 -15.44 -0.11
CA LEU A 20 19.03 -14.64 0.82
C LEU A 20 18.20 -14.06 1.99
N LEU A 21 16.93 -13.75 1.77
CA LEU A 21 16.01 -13.25 2.80
C LEU A 21 15.48 -14.33 3.76
N ALA A 22 15.61 -15.62 3.39
CA ALA A 22 15.11 -16.75 4.19
C ALA A 22 16.09 -17.25 5.28
N ALA A 23 17.18 -16.52 5.55
CA ALA A 23 18.19 -16.91 6.54
C ALA A 23 17.64 -16.78 7.98
N GLY A 24 17.17 -17.89 8.55
CA GLY A 24 16.87 -17.95 9.99
C GLY A 24 15.95 -19.08 10.46
N ASN A 25 15.18 -19.73 9.58
CA ASN A 25 14.26 -20.80 9.99
C ASN A 25 14.09 -21.87 8.89
N GLY A 26 14.22 -23.16 9.24
CA GLY A 26 14.21 -24.26 8.27
C GLY A 26 12.92 -24.38 7.45
N LEU A 27 11.79 -23.93 8.00
CA LEU A 27 10.50 -23.90 7.30
C LEU A 27 10.48 -22.85 6.18
N HIS A 28 11.11 -21.69 6.36
CA HIS A 28 11.18 -20.64 5.35
C HIS A 28 12.05 -21.01 4.16
N LEU A 29 13.09 -21.82 4.37
CA LEU A 29 13.92 -22.35 3.29
C LEU A 29 13.12 -23.25 2.33
N ILE A 30 12.21 -24.06 2.87
CA ILE A 30 11.35 -24.95 2.07
C ILE A 30 10.38 -24.13 1.21
N TYR A 31 9.73 -23.12 1.79
CA TYR A 31 8.82 -22.25 1.04
C TYR A 31 9.54 -21.44 -0.05
N ALA A 32 10.75 -20.92 0.24
CA ALA A 32 11.57 -20.23 -0.74
C ALA A 32 11.93 -21.14 -1.93
N GLY A 33 12.32 -22.39 -1.66
CA GLY A 33 12.62 -23.38 -2.71
C GLY A 33 11.41 -23.74 -3.59
N ILE A 34 10.20 -23.81 -3.01
CA ILE A 34 8.96 -24.06 -3.76
C ILE A 34 8.64 -22.87 -4.69
N ILE A 35 8.81 -21.64 -4.22
CA ILE A 35 8.56 -20.42 -5.00
C ILE A 35 9.51 -20.35 -6.21
N ASP A 36 10.79 -20.66 -6.02
CA ASP A 36 11.77 -20.70 -7.10
C ASP A 36 11.44 -21.76 -8.16
N LEU A 37 11.02 -22.95 -7.72
CA LEU A 37 10.60 -24.02 -8.63
C LEU A 37 9.40 -23.59 -9.49
N LEU A 38 8.41 -22.91 -8.90
CA LEU A 38 7.23 -22.41 -9.60
C LEU A 38 7.57 -21.30 -10.60
N LEU A 39 8.46 -20.38 -10.22
CA LEU A 39 8.95 -19.32 -11.11
C LEU A 39 9.71 -19.89 -12.31
N LEU A 40 10.55 -20.91 -12.08
CA LEU A 40 11.28 -21.59 -13.14
C LEU A 40 10.33 -22.34 -14.08
N ALA A 41 9.31 -23.02 -13.53
CA ALA A 41 8.29 -23.69 -14.32
C ALA A 41 7.46 -22.70 -15.17
N ALA A 42 7.07 -21.56 -14.61
CA ALA A 42 6.36 -20.50 -15.33
C ALA A 42 7.20 -19.93 -16.49
N ALA A 43 8.50 -19.73 -16.26
CA ALA A 43 9.42 -19.26 -17.30
C ALA A 43 9.57 -20.28 -18.45
N VAL A 44 9.61 -21.58 -18.13
CA VAL A 44 9.65 -22.66 -19.14
C VAL A 44 8.34 -22.69 -19.94
N LEU A 45 7.19 -22.56 -19.28
CA LEU A 45 5.88 -22.52 -19.94
C LEU A 45 5.72 -21.30 -20.86
N TYR A 46 6.19 -20.13 -20.41
CA TYR A 46 6.20 -18.93 -21.24
C TYR A 46 7.05 -19.11 -22.51
N HIS A 47 8.17 -19.82 -22.42
CA HIS A 47 9.02 -20.08 -23.58
C HIS A 47 8.40 -21.08 -24.58
N ARG A 48 7.52 -21.96 -24.11
CA ARG A 48 6.81 -22.92 -24.98
C ARG A 48 5.58 -22.32 -25.68
N GLN A 49 5.18 -21.09 -25.37
CA GLN A 49 4.12 -20.44 -26.13
C GLN A 49 4.65 -20.06 -27.53
N PRO A 50 4.07 -20.61 -28.62
CA PRO A 50 4.46 -20.22 -29.96
C PRO A 50 4.03 -18.77 -30.20
N VAL A 51 4.96 -17.95 -30.71
CA VAL A 51 4.65 -16.60 -31.18
C VAL A 51 3.77 -16.77 -32.41
N ARG A 52 2.47 -16.48 -32.29
CA ARG A 52 1.59 -16.33 -33.46
C ARG A 52 1.96 -15.03 -34.16
N VAL A 53 2.87 -15.13 -35.12
CA VAL A 53 3.05 -14.09 -36.13
C VAL A 53 1.81 -14.18 -37.02
N VAL A 54 0.89 -13.23 -36.85
CA VAL A 54 -0.19 -13.03 -37.80
C VAL A 54 0.45 -12.34 -39.00
N GLU A 55 0.85 -13.12 -40.01
CA GLU A 55 1.17 -12.56 -41.32
C GLU A 55 -0.11 -11.95 -41.90
N VAL A 56 -0.24 -10.64 -41.76
CA VAL A 56 -1.21 -9.87 -42.52
C VAL A 56 -0.68 -9.84 -43.95
N LEU A 57 -1.22 -10.69 -44.82
CA LEU A 57 -1.10 -10.53 -46.26
C LEU A 57 -1.77 -9.19 -46.61
N VAL A 58 -0.97 -8.13 -46.68
CA VAL A 58 -1.36 -6.91 -47.37
C VAL A 58 -1.45 -7.29 -48.83
N GLN A 59 -2.67 -7.54 -49.33
CA GLN A 59 -2.93 -7.54 -50.76
C GLN A 59 -2.47 -6.18 -51.27
N GLN A 60 -1.35 -6.17 -52.01
CA GLN A 60 -0.98 -5.03 -52.84
C GLN A 60 -2.14 -4.80 -53.80
N GLU A 61 -2.83 -3.66 -53.67
CA GLU A 61 -3.71 -3.19 -54.73
C GLU A 61 -2.88 -3.12 -56.02
N PRO A 62 -3.38 -3.65 -57.14
CA PRO A 62 -2.65 -3.59 -58.40
C PRO A 62 -2.35 -2.11 -58.71
N GLU A 63 -1.10 -1.85 -59.07
CA GLU A 63 -0.67 -0.55 -59.56
C GLU A 63 -1.63 -0.10 -60.67
N PRO A 64 -2.19 1.12 -60.63
CA PRO A 64 -3.16 1.54 -61.62
C PRO A 64 -2.50 1.49 -63.00
N MET A 65 -3.00 0.62 -63.88
CA MET A 65 -2.63 0.66 -65.29
C MET A 65 -3.02 2.03 -65.82
N ILE A 66 -2.02 2.87 -66.13
CA ILE A 66 -2.26 4.08 -66.89
C ILE A 66 -2.54 3.66 -68.33
N CYS A 67 -3.82 3.52 -68.66
CA CYS A 67 -4.29 3.30 -70.02
C CYS A 67 -4.02 4.57 -70.86
N ASN A 68 -2.89 4.62 -71.56
CA ASN A 68 -2.54 5.71 -72.48
C ASN A 68 -3.21 5.61 -73.87
N ALA A 69 -4.23 4.77 -74.03
CA ALA A 69 -5.04 4.75 -75.24
C ALA A 69 -6.15 5.82 -75.13
N PRO A 70 -6.47 6.57 -76.20
CA PRO A 70 -7.66 7.41 -76.19
C PRO A 70 -8.87 6.49 -76.03
N VAL A 71 -9.50 6.54 -74.86
CA VAL A 71 -10.75 5.83 -74.60
C VAL A 71 -11.77 6.44 -75.56
N PRO A 72 -12.40 5.66 -76.46
CA PRO A 72 -13.46 6.20 -77.29
C PRO A 72 -14.57 6.73 -76.38
N LEU A 73 -14.99 7.96 -76.61
CA LEU A 73 -16.15 8.59 -75.97
C LEU A 73 -17.42 7.84 -76.42
N VAL A 74 -17.64 6.67 -75.84
CA VAL A 74 -18.94 6.03 -75.83
C VAL A 74 -19.74 6.80 -74.80
N SER A 75 -20.68 7.63 -75.27
CA SER A 75 -21.75 8.15 -74.43
C SER A 75 -22.64 6.97 -74.02
N LEU A 76 -22.20 6.20 -73.04
CA LEU A 76 -23.10 5.32 -72.31
C LEU A 76 -24.16 6.24 -71.69
N PRO A 77 -25.45 5.93 -71.81
CA PRO A 77 -26.41 6.58 -70.93
C PRO A 77 -25.93 6.31 -69.51
N VAL A 78 -25.57 7.37 -68.78
CA VAL A 78 -25.45 7.28 -67.32
C VAL A 78 -26.85 6.88 -66.89
N ALA A 79 -27.05 5.59 -66.64
CA ALA A 79 -28.27 5.13 -66.02
C ALA A 79 -28.37 5.93 -64.72
N GLU A 80 -29.38 6.79 -64.61
CA GLU A 80 -29.78 7.32 -63.32
C GLU A 80 -29.85 6.12 -62.39
N PRO A 81 -29.20 6.15 -61.22
CA PRO A 81 -29.26 5.01 -60.33
C PRO A 81 -30.72 4.88 -59.90
N ALA A 82 -31.41 3.90 -60.49
CA ALA A 82 -32.78 3.54 -60.15
C ALA A 82 -32.77 2.84 -58.79
N TRP A 83 -32.47 3.59 -57.74
CA TRP A 83 -32.75 3.16 -56.39
C TRP A 83 -34.27 3.03 -56.28
N PRO A 84 -34.81 1.87 -55.88
CA PRO A 84 -36.22 1.81 -55.54
C PRO A 84 -36.43 2.75 -54.35
N GLY A 85 -37.07 3.91 -54.54
CA GLY A 85 -37.19 4.94 -53.50
C GLY A 85 -37.72 4.41 -52.15
N ALA A 86 -38.51 3.32 -52.19
CA ALA A 86 -38.95 2.58 -51.02
C ALA A 86 -37.81 1.95 -50.19
N GLN A 87 -36.79 1.37 -50.82
CA GLN A 87 -35.65 0.75 -50.11
C GLN A 87 -34.75 1.80 -49.44
N VAL A 88 -34.50 2.93 -50.13
CA VAL A 88 -33.73 4.05 -49.58
C VAL A 88 -34.46 4.65 -48.37
N LYS A 89 -35.78 4.85 -48.48
CA LYS A 89 -36.60 5.35 -47.37
C LYS A 89 -36.54 4.45 -46.14
N VAL A 90 -36.72 3.14 -46.31
CA VAL A 90 -36.64 2.17 -45.20
C VAL A 90 -35.25 2.17 -44.55
N ALA A 91 -34.18 2.21 -45.35
CA ALA A 91 -32.82 2.29 -44.84
C ALA A 91 -32.56 3.58 -44.03
N LEU A 92 -33.17 4.69 -44.44
CA LEU A 92 -33.00 6.00 -43.81
C LEU A 92 -33.81 6.16 -42.52
N GLU A 93 -35.02 5.59 -42.48
CA GLU A 93 -35.81 5.42 -41.26
C GLU A 93 -35.07 4.55 -40.24
N HIS A 94 -34.45 3.45 -40.70
CA HIS A 94 -33.61 2.60 -39.87
C HIS A 94 -32.38 3.34 -39.33
N LEU A 95 -31.66 4.08 -40.18
CA LEU A 95 -30.50 4.88 -39.78
C LEU A 95 -30.89 5.94 -38.74
N THR A 96 -32.01 6.64 -38.95
CA THR A 96 -32.51 7.64 -38.00
C THR A 96 -32.77 7.01 -36.63
N ARG A 97 -33.39 5.83 -36.60
CA ARG A 97 -33.65 5.08 -35.36
C ARG A 97 -32.34 4.70 -34.65
N VAL A 98 -31.36 4.17 -35.39
CA VAL A 98 -30.05 3.79 -34.83
C VAL A 98 -29.31 5.02 -34.29
N VAL A 99 -29.36 6.16 -34.98
CA VAL A 99 -28.75 7.40 -34.51
C VAL A 99 -29.38 7.85 -33.19
N LEU A 100 -30.72 7.89 -33.10
CA LEU A 100 -31.42 8.28 -31.88
C LEU A 100 -31.13 7.34 -30.71
N GLN A 101 -31.08 6.02 -30.96
CA GLN A 101 -30.71 5.04 -29.93
C GLN A 101 -29.26 5.23 -29.48
N THR A 102 -28.33 5.47 -30.41
CA THR A 102 -26.92 5.71 -30.07
C THR A 102 -26.74 7.01 -29.29
N GLU A 103 -27.55 8.05 -29.56
CA GLU A 103 -27.54 9.27 -28.75
C GLU A 103 -27.98 9.01 -27.30
N GLU A 104 -29.01 8.18 -27.11
CA GLU A 104 -29.47 7.78 -25.77
C GLU A 104 -28.36 7.02 -25.01
N ASP A 105 -27.74 6.03 -25.67
CA ASP A 105 -26.62 5.28 -25.11
C ASP A 105 -25.45 6.20 -24.74
N MET A 106 -25.14 7.19 -25.57
CA MET A 106 -24.08 8.17 -25.31
C MET A 106 -24.43 9.13 -24.16
N ARG A 107 -25.69 9.57 -24.04
CA ARG A 107 -26.15 10.36 -22.88
C ARG A 107 -26.00 9.55 -21.59
N PHE A 108 -26.35 8.27 -21.60
CA PHE A 108 -26.17 7.38 -20.46
C PHE A 108 -24.67 7.18 -20.13
N ALA A 109 -23.83 6.95 -21.14
CA ALA A 109 -22.38 6.85 -20.96
C ALA A 109 -21.76 8.12 -20.35
N ASN A 110 -22.22 9.30 -20.77
CA ASN A 110 -21.80 10.59 -20.21
C ASN A 110 -22.15 10.71 -18.72
N GLN A 111 -23.39 10.35 -18.35
CA GLN A 111 -23.83 10.36 -16.95
C GLN A 111 -23.00 9.40 -16.09
N LEU A 112 -22.76 8.18 -16.60
CA LEU A 112 -21.95 7.19 -15.91
C LEU A 112 -20.50 7.67 -15.71
N ALA A 113 -19.89 8.26 -16.74
CA ALA A 113 -18.53 8.79 -16.67
C ALA A 113 -18.41 9.96 -15.69
N ARG A 114 -19.37 10.89 -15.66
CA ARG A 114 -19.42 11.97 -14.67
C ARG A 114 -19.56 11.44 -13.25
N GLY A 115 -20.53 10.55 -13.02
CA GLY A 115 -20.76 9.95 -11.71
C GLY A 115 -19.56 9.13 -11.22
N ALA A 116 -18.86 8.44 -12.13
CA ALA A 116 -17.60 7.76 -11.81
C ALA A 116 -16.51 8.76 -11.38
N GLY A 117 -16.34 9.86 -12.11
CA GLY A 117 -15.39 10.92 -11.77
C GLY A 117 -15.66 11.54 -10.39
N GLU A 118 -16.92 11.82 -10.06
CA GLU A 118 -17.32 12.34 -8.75
C GLU A 118 -17.02 11.36 -7.61
N ARG A 119 -17.33 10.07 -7.79
CA ARG A 119 -17.04 9.03 -6.78
C ARG A 119 -15.55 8.83 -6.58
N VAL A 120 -14.76 8.86 -7.66
CA VAL A 120 -13.29 8.78 -7.57
C VAL A 120 -12.73 9.99 -6.83
N GLN A 121 -13.24 11.19 -7.09
CA GLN A 121 -12.84 12.40 -6.38
C GLN A 121 -13.17 12.33 -4.88
N ALA A 122 -14.38 11.90 -4.53
CA ALA A 122 -14.78 11.70 -3.14
C ALA A 122 -13.88 10.66 -2.44
N SER A 123 -13.57 9.57 -3.14
CA SER A 123 -12.67 8.53 -2.62
C SER A 123 -11.25 9.06 -2.42
N ALA A 124 -10.76 9.92 -3.31
CA ALA A 124 -9.44 10.54 -3.19
C ALA A 124 -9.36 11.46 -1.97
N VAL A 125 -10.40 12.27 -1.73
CA VAL A 125 -10.48 13.12 -0.52
C VAL A 125 -10.49 12.27 0.75
N SER A 126 -11.28 11.19 0.77
CA SER A 126 -11.30 10.26 1.91
C SER A 126 -9.94 9.62 2.14
N MET A 127 -9.24 9.20 1.08
CA MET A 127 -7.92 8.58 1.18
C MET A 127 -6.85 9.58 1.64
N GLN A 128 -6.89 10.83 1.18
CA GLN A 128 -6.03 11.91 1.68
C GLN A 128 -6.23 12.15 3.17
N SER A 129 -7.48 12.14 3.63
CA SER A 129 -7.78 12.25 5.07
C SER A 129 -7.23 11.05 5.85
N SER A 130 -7.36 9.82 5.34
CA SER A 130 -6.76 8.64 5.96
C SER A 130 -5.23 8.73 6.03
N ALA A 131 -4.58 9.20 4.96
CA ALA A 131 -3.13 9.41 4.93
C ALA A 131 -2.69 10.45 5.97
N ALA A 132 -3.44 11.55 6.11
CA ALA A 132 -3.16 12.57 7.13
C ALA A 132 -3.24 11.98 8.56
N VAL A 133 -4.29 11.22 8.86
CA VAL A 133 -4.46 10.56 10.17
C VAL A 133 -3.32 9.58 10.46
N LEU A 134 -2.88 8.82 9.44
CA LEU A 134 -1.73 7.92 9.58
C LEU A 134 -0.41 8.69 9.79
N GLY A 135 -0.24 9.84 9.14
CA GLY A 135 0.90 10.72 9.35
C GLY A 135 0.95 11.30 10.77
N ASP A 136 -0.20 11.71 11.31
CA ASP A 136 -0.30 12.14 12.70
C ASP A 136 0.00 10.98 13.66
N LEU A 137 -0.54 9.79 13.37
CA LEU A 137 -0.27 8.58 14.16
C LEU A 137 1.23 8.25 14.21
N ASP A 138 1.94 8.33 13.08
CA ASP A 138 3.39 8.13 13.04
C ASP A 138 4.14 9.08 13.98
N GLN A 139 3.77 10.36 14.00
CA GLN A 139 4.34 11.34 14.94
C GLN A 139 4.03 11.01 16.40
N TYR A 140 2.82 10.55 16.69
CA TYR A 140 2.45 10.11 18.05
C TYR A 140 3.25 8.88 18.49
N LEU A 141 3.46 7.91 17.59
CA LEU A 141 4.26 6.71 17.87
C LEU A 141 5.72 7.06 18.17
N GLN A 142 6.32 7.99 17.41
CA GLN A 142 7.68 8.48 17.68
C GLN A 142 7.80 9.14 19.07
N ARG A 143 6.79 9.91 19.49
CA ARG A 143 6.76 10.50 20.84
C ARG A 143 6.60 9.43 21.92
N LEU A 144 5.80 8.40 21.68
CA LEU A 144 5.65 7.29 22.61
C LEU A 144 6.94 6.50 22.78
N ASP A 145 7.70 6.26 21.71
CA ASP A 145 9.00 5.58 21.80
C ASP A 145 9.96 6.37 22.70
N GLN A 146 10.02 7.70 22.57
CA GLN A 146 10.81 8.57 23.47
C GLN A 146 10.38 8.46 24.94
N VAL A 147 9.06 8.43 25.21
CA VAL A 147 8.54 8.30 26.57
C VAL A 147 8.94 6.95 27.20
N PHE A 148 8.86 5.86 26.44
CA PHE A 148 9.27 4.54 26.95
C PHE A 148 10.78 4.39 27.08
N ASP A 149 11.57 5.01 26.20
CA ASP A 149 13.03 5.08 26.34
C ASP A 149 13.43 5.84 27.61
N GLU A 150 12.77 6.99 27.87
CA GLU A 150 12.98 7.74 29.11
C GLU A 150 12.55 6.94 30.35
N LEU A 151 11.41 6.25 30.30
CA LEU A 151 10.94 5.38 31.38
C LEU A 151 11.93 4.24 31.68
N GLY A 152 12.50 3.63 30.66
CA GLY A 152 13.57 2.62 30.80
C GLY A 152 14.81 3.23 31.49
N SER A 153 15.27 4.38 31.01
CA SER A 153 16.41 5.10 31.60
C SER A 153 16.16 5.53 33.06
N GLN A 154 14.94 5.95 33.40
CA GLN A 154 14.56 6.27 34.78
C GLN A 154 14.54 5.02 35.66
N SER A 155 14.04 3.90 35.15
CA SER A 155 14.01 2.61 35.86
C SER A 155 15.42 2.11 36.19
N VAL A 156 16.37 2.23 35.26
CA VAL A 156 17.79 1.91 35.49
C VAL A 156 18.39 2.82 36.58
N ARG A 157 18.10 4.13 36.54
CA ARG A 157 18.56 5.08 37.57
C ARG A 157 18.00 4.75 38.96
N ILE A 158 16.73 4.38 39.06
CA ILE A 158 16.13 3.90 40.29
C ILE A 158 16.87 2.64 40.78
N GLY A 159 17.15 1.69 39.90
CA GLY A 159 17.90 0.48 40.22
C GLY A 159 19.28 0.74 40.82
N ALA A 160 19.98 1.79 40.35
CA ALA A 160 21.27 2.22 40.90
C ALA A 160 21.14 2.85 42.30
N ILE A 161 20.18 3.77 42.48
CA ILE A 161 19.90 4.41 43.78
C ILE A 161 19.53 3.35 44.83
N VAL A 162 18.65 2.42 44.47
CA VAL A 162 18.24 1.30 45.33
C VAL A 162 19.42 0.40 45.70
N GLY A 163 20.41 0.24 44.80
CA GLY A 163 21.67 -0.46 45.10
C GLY A 163 22.45 0.22 46.22
N SER A 164 22.61 1.54 46.11
CA SER A 164 23.27 2.34 47.15
C SER A 164 22.55 2.23 48.50
N ILE A 165 21.21 2.26 48.52
CA ILE A 165 20.44 2.10 49.76
C ILE A 165 20.64 0.69 50.37
N GLN A 166 20.67 -0.36 49.55
CA GLN A 166 20.96 -1.72 50.04
C GLN A 166 22.37 -1.84 50.63
N ASP A 167 23.36 -1.16 50.04
CA ASP A 167 24.72 -1.14 50.55
C ASP A 167 24.81 -0.36 51.88
N ILE A 168 24.13 0.79 51.98
CA ILE A 168 24.01 1.58 53.22
C ILE A 168 23.32 0.75 54.31
N ALA A 169 22.20 0.11 54.00
CA ALA A 169 21.47 -0.74 54.95
C ALA A 169 22.35 -1.90 55.45
N ARG A 170 23.14 -2.52 54.57
CA ARG A 170 24.08 -3.58 54.93
C ARG A 170 25.19 -3.08 55.86
N GLN A 171 25.77 -1.92 55.56
CA GLN A 171 26.80 -1.29 56.39
C GLN A 171 26.24 -0.89 57.76
N THR A 172 25.06 -0.27 57.81
CA THR A 172 24.41 0.13 59.07
C THR A 172 24.06 -1.10 59.92
N ASN A 173 23.61 -2.20 59.29
CA ASN A 173 23.39 -3.47 60.00
C ASN A 173 24.68 -4.04 60.60
N LEU A 174 25.81 -3.95 59.90
CA LEU A 174 27.13 -4.37 60.43
C LEU A 174 27.61 -3.46 61.57
N LEU A 175 27.43 -2.15 61.45
CA LEU A 175 27.75 -1.18 62.51
C LEU A 175 26.91 -1.44 63.77
N ALA A 176 25.61 -1.66 63.59
CA ALA A 176 24.69 -1.99 64.68
C ALA A 176 25.04 -3.31 65.36
N LEU A 177 25.46 -4.32 64.59
CA LEU A 177 25.96 -5.57 65.13
C LEU A 177 27.21 -5.37 66.00
N ASN A 178 28.18 -4.59 65.53
CA ASN A 178 29.38 -4.27 66.32
C ASN A 178 29.03 -3.52 67.60
N ALA A 179 28.08 -2.57 67.53
CA ALA A 179 27.60 -1.84 68.71
C ALA A 179 26.89 -2.76 69.72
N ALA A 180 26.09 -3.73 69.25
CA ALA A 180 25.45 -4.71 70.11
C ALA A 180 26.46 -5.61 70.84
N ILE A 181 27.53 -6.02 70.13
CA ILE A 181 28.64 -6.80 70.71
C ILE A 181 29.34 -5.99 71.82
N GLU A 182 29.67 -4.72 71.56
CA GLU A 182 30.36 -3.88 72.53
C GLU A 182 29.46 -3.53 73.73
N ALA A 183 28.16 -3.33 73.49
CA ALA A 183 27.17 -3.14 74.55
C ALA A 183 27.07 -4.37 75.46
N ALA A 184 27.08 -5.58 74.88
CA ALA A 184 27.13 -6.82 75.67
C ALA A 184 28.42 -6.94 76.47
N ARG A 185 29.55 -6.48 75.91
CA ARG A 185 30.86 -6.49 76.57
C ARG A 185 30.94 -5.53 77.76
N ALA A 186 30.25 -4.40 77.70
CA ALA A 186 30.14 -3.43 78.79
C ALA A 186 29.23 -3.89 79.96
N GLY A 187 28.57 -5.05 79.83
CA GLY A 187 27.72 -5.61 80.88
C GLY A 187 26.54 -4.71 81.23
N ASP A 188 26.33 -4.45 82.52
CA ASP A 188 25.20 -3.64 83.00
C ASP A 188 25.23 -2.19 82.48
N HIS A 189 26.42 -1.62 82.28
CA HIS A 189 26.57 -0.26 81.74
C HIS A 189 26.16 -0.16 80.25
N GLY A 190 26.13 -1.28 79.53
CA GLY A 190 25.80 -1.34 78.11
C GLY A 190 24.32 -1.60 77.79
N ARG A 191 23.47 -1.87 78.78
CA ARG A 191 22.06 -2.29 78.54
C ARG A 191 21.26 -1.32 77.68
N GLY A 192 21.41 -0.01 77.90
CA GLY A 192 20.72 1.00 77.08
C GLY A 192 21.22 1.02 75.63
N PHE A 193 22.53 0.88 75.43
CA PHE A 193 23.13 0.81 74.09
C PHE A 193 22.75 -0.48 73.34
N ALA A 194 22.59 -1.59 74.04
CA ALA A 194 22.16 -2.86 73.43
C ALA A 194 20.76 -2.73 72.79
N VAL A 195 19.81 -2.09 73.50
CA VAL A 195 18.45 -1.87 72.97
C VAL A 195 18.48 -0.98 71.72
N VAL A 196 19.28 0.09 71.74
CA VAL A 196 19.44 0.97 70.56
C VAL A 196 20.08 0.22 69.39
N ALA A 197 21.11 -0.58 69.65
CA ALA A 197 21.79 -1.36 68.61
C ALA A 197 20.86 -2.36 67.94
N ASP A 198 20.01 -3.06 68.71
CA ASP A 198 19.01 -3.98 68.15
C ASP A 198 17.95 -3.26 67.31
N GLU A 199 17.50 -2.08 67.74
CA GLU A 199 16.54 -1.27 66.96
C GLU A 199 17.14 -0.77 65.63
N VAL A 200 18.38 -0.26 65.65
CA VAL A 200 19.09 0.15 64.40
C VAL A 200 19.25 -1.04 63.46
N ARG A 201 19.52 -2.24 64.01
CA ARG A 201 19.67 -3.47 63.23
C ARG A 201 18.34 -3.94 62.63
N ASN A 202 17.22 -3.72 63.33
CA ASN A 202 15.88 -3.97 62.82
C ASN A 202 15.53 -3.01 61.69
N LEU A 203 15.74 -1.70 61.89
CA LEU A 203 15.52 -0.67 60.87
C LEU A 203 16.37 -0.90 59.61
N SER A 204 17.63 -1.31 59.78
CA SER A 204 18.52 -1.61 58.65
C SER A 204 18.02 -2.80 57.83
N ARG A 205 17.49 -3.85 58.46
CA ARG A 205 16.86 -4.98 57.76
C ARG A 205 15.60 -4.55 57.02
N GLN A 206 14.72 -3.81 57.67
CA GLN A 206 13.51 -3.28 57.01
C GLN A 206 13.86 -2.41 55.80
N ALA A 207 14.86 -1.53 55.92
CA ALA A 207 15.33 -0.71 54.80
C ALA A 207 15.86 -1.56 53.63
N SER A 208 16.60 -2.64 53.92
CA SER A 208 17.08 -3.58 52.91
C SER A 208 15.93 -4.30 52.19
N ASP A 209 14.93 -4.76 52.96
CA ASP A 209 13.77 -5.49 52.43
C ASP A 209 12.89 -4.57 51.57
N SER A 210 12.60 -3.35 52.03
CA SER A 210 11.88 -2.34 51.24
C SER A 210 12.65 -1.98 49.97
N SER A 211 13.98 -1.84 50.05
CA SER A 211 14.81 -1.56 48.88
C SER A 211 14.76 -2.72 47.87
N ALA A 212 14.74 -3.97 48.33
CA ALA A 212 14.60 -5.12 47.44
C ALA A 212 13.24 -5.12 46.70
N GLN A 213 12.16 -4.75 47.38
CA GLN A 213 10.84 -4.60 46.75
C GLN A 213 10.83 -3.49 45.70
N ILE A 214 11.44 -2.32 45.99
CA ILE A 214 11.56 -1.23 45.02
C ILE A 214 12.37 -1.67 43.79
N ARG A 215 13.46 -2.43 43.98
CA ARG A 215 14.25 -2.98 42.86
C ARG A 215 13.40 -3.86 41.94
N GLN A 216 12.56 -4.72 42.53
CA GLN A 216 11.68 -5.59 41.75
C GLN A 216 10.68 -4.76 40.93
N ILE A 217 10.11 -3.72 41.51
CA ILE A 217 9.20 -2.80 40.80
C ILE A 217 9.94 -2.10 39.65
N ALA A 218 11.12 -1.54 39.90
CA ALA A 218 11.92 -0.86 38.88
C ALA A 218 12.28 -1.78 37.71
N THR A 219 12.68 -3.03 38.00
CA THR A 219 12.97 -4.03 36.96
C THR A 219 11.70 -4.40 36.17
N GLY A 220 10.55 -4.48 36.84
CA GLY A 220 9.26 -4.71 36.18
C GLY A 220 8.87 -3.55 35.25
N LEU A 221 9.12 -2.31 35.65
CA LEU A 221 8.88 -1.12 34.83
C LEU A 221 9.80 -1.08 33.61
N GLU A 222 11.08 -1.37 33.78
CA GLU A 222 12.05 -1.47 32.67
C GLU A 222 11.59 -2.50 31.62
N LYS A 223 11.22 -3.71 32.08
CA LYS A 223 10.71 -4.75 31.19
C LYS A 223 9.42 -4.32 30.48
N SER A 224 8.48 -3.72 31.21
CA SER A 224 7.21 -3.27 30.64
C SER A 224 7.43 -2.17 29.59
N ALA A 225 8.40 -1.28 29.81
CA ALA A 225 8.80 -0.27 28.84
C ALA A 225 9.40 -0.90 27.57
N GLN A 226 10.26 -1.92 27.73
CA GLN A 226 10.84 -2.65 26.59
C GLN A 226 9.77 -3.40 25.78
N ASP A 227 8.86 -4.09 26.45
CA ASP A 227 7.76 -4.81 25.80
C ASP A 227 6.85 -3.83 25.03
N ALA A 228 6.57 -2.66 25.62
CA ALA A 228 5.79 -1.61 24.96
C ALA A 228 6.49 -1.07 23.70
N ARG A 229 7.82 -0.89 23.73
CA ARG A 229 8.61 -0.44 22.57
C ARG A 229 8.55 -1.44 21.41
N GLN A 230 8.65 -2.74 21.67
CA GLN A 230 8.46 -3.75 20.61
C GLN A 230 7.07 -3.65 19.97
N GLY A 231 6.04 -3.40 20.76
CA GLY A 231 4.69 -3.13 20.24
C GLY A 231 4.65 -1.88 19.36
N LEU A 232 5.32 -0.80 19.78
CA LEU A 232 5.39 0.45 19.01
C LEU A 232 6.14 0.29 17.69
N GLU A 233 7.20 -0.51 17.63
CA GLU A 233 7.90 -0.84 16.39
C GLU A 233 6.95 -1.47 15.37
N GLN A 234 6.16 -2.48 15.79
CA GLN A 234 5.16 -3.13 14.93
C GLN A 234 4.06 -2.16 14.48
N LEU A 235 3.62 -1.26 15.36
CA LEU A 235 2.65 -0.22 15.00
C LEU A 235 3.24 0.78 14.00
N THR A 236 4.50 1.15 14.16
CA THR A 236 5.21 2.07 13.27
C THR A 236 5.32 1.47 11.87
N ASP A 237 5.74 0.21 11.76
CA ASP A 237 5.81 -0.50 10.49
C ASP A 237 4.43 -0.61 9.81
N SER A 238 3.40 -0.93 10.60
CA SER A 238 2.02 -1.03 10.10
C SER A 238 1.48 0.33 9.62
N THR A 239 1.81 1.40 10.33
CA THR A 239 1.41 2.78 9.99
C THR A 239 2.10 3.22 8.70
N ARG A 240 3.39 2.97 8.57
CA ARG A 240 4.18 3.26 7.36
C ARG A 240 3.66 2.48 6.15
N LEU A 241 3.36 1.19 6.31
CA LEU A 241 2.72 0.40 5.26
C LEU A 241 1.35 0.98 4.86
N GLY A 242 0.59 1.49 5.84
CA GLY A 242 -0.67 2.18 5.60
C GLY A 242 -0.50 3.43 4.75
N LEU A 243 0.52 4.23 5.03
CA LEU A 243 0.87 5.44 4.25
C LEU A 243 1.24 5.08 2.80
N ASP A 244 2.11 4.08 2.61
CA ASP A 244 2.51 3.63 1.27
C ASP A 244 1.29 3.15 0.46
N LYS A 245 0.39 2.39 1.10
CA LYS A 245 -0.86 1.94 0.46
C LYS A 245 -1.80 3.09 0.13
N ALA A 246 -1.88 4.10 0.99
CA ALA A 246 -2.68 5.29 0.72
C ALA A 246 -2.15 6.08 -0.48
N GLU A 247 -0.82 6.20 -0.60
CA GLU A 247 -0.17 6.84 -1.75
C GLU A 247 -0.49 6.10 -3.06
N VAL A 248 -0.33 4.78 -3.09
CA VAL A 248 -0.67 3.95 -4.26
C VAL A 248 -2.16 4.07 -4.63
N ALA A 249 -3.05 4.10 -3.63
CA ALA A 249 -4.47 4.29 -3.86
C ALA A 249 -4.78 5.68 -4.46
N LEU A 250 -4.12 6.74 -3.97
CA LEU A 250 -4.26 8.09 -4.52
C LEU A 250 -3.77 8.19 -5.96
N GLN A 251 -2.65 7.55 -6.29
CA GLN A 251 -2.17 7.46 -7.68
C GLN A 251 -3.21 6.77 -8.57
N SER A 252 -3.71 5.62 -8.14
CA SER A 252 -4.72 4.85 -8.88
C SER A 252 -6.00 5.66 -9.10
N MET A 253 -6.43 6.42 -8.11
CA MET A 253 -7.57 7.35 -8.23
C MET A 253 -7.28 8.49 -9.21
N GLY A 254 -6.05 8.98 -9.26
CA GLY A 254 -5.60 9.94 -10.28
C GLY A 254 -5.76 9.41 -11.70
N GLU A 255 -5.36 8.17 -11.94
CA GLU A 255 -5.51 7.47 -13.23
C GLU A 255 -7.00 7.20 -13.56
N LEU A 256 -7.81 6.81 -12.58
CA LEU A 256 -9.25 6.63 -12.78
C LEU A 256 -9.94 7.94 -13.14
N ARG A 257 -9.55 9.04 -12.50
CA ARG A 257 -10.08 10.38 -12.77
C ARG A 257 -9.72 10.84 -14.20
N SER A 258 -8.47 10.66 -14.62
CA SER A 258 -8.07 11.00 -16.00
C SER A 258 -8.81 10.13 -17.02
N GLY A 259 -9.00 8.84 -16.74
CA GLY A 259 -9.79 7.94 -17.57
C GLY A 259 -11.28 8.30 -17.64
N ALA A 260 -11.86 8.90 -16.59
CA ALA A 260 -13.21 9.43 -16.61
C ALA A 260 -13.31 10.68 -17.51
N VAL A 261 -12.36 11.61 -17.39
CA VAL A 261 -12.29 12.82 -18.25
C VAL A 261 -12.15 12.43 -19.73
N ALA A 262 -11.23 11.52 -20.06
CA ALA A 262 -11.04 11.06 -21.43
C ALA A 262 -12.31 10.43 -22.02
N ARG A 263 -13.11 9.71 -21.20
CA ARG A 263 -14.40 9.18 -21.64
C ARG A 263 -15.42 10.27 -21.96
N LEU A 264 -15.46 11.35 -21.18
CA LEU A 264 -16.34 12.49 -21.47
C LEU A 264 -16.00 13.13 -22.82
N GLU A 265 -14.71 13.30 -23.13
CA GLU A 265 -14.27 13.83 -24.44
C GLU A 265 -14.62 12.91 -25.61
N VAL A 266 -14.54 11.58 -25.41
CA VAL A 266 -14.97 10.60 -26.42
C VAL A 266 -16.47 10.71 -26.67
N VAL A 267 -17.27 10.76 -25.60
CA VAL A 267 -18.73 10.88 -25.72
C VAL A 267 -19.12 12.17 -26.43
N GLU A 268 -18.46 13.29 -26.10
CA GLU A 268 -18.73 14.58 -26.77
C GLU A 268 -18.43 14.50 -28.28
N ARG A 269 -17.29 13.93 -28.68
CA ARG A 269 -16.97 13.71 -30.11
C ARG A 269 -17.98 12.82 -30.82
N VAL A 270 -18.47 11.76 -30.16
CA VAL A 270 -19.46 10.88 -30.76
C VAL A 270 -20.80 11.60 -30.92
N MET A 271 -21.24 12.35 -29.90
CA MET A 271 -22.47 13.15 -29.98
C MET A 271 -22.42 14.18 -31.12
N GLN A 272 -21.28 14.85 -31.33
CA GLN A 272 -21.10 15.76 -32.47
C GLN A 272 -21.22 15.05 -33.83
N ARG A 273 -20.65 13.84 -33.95
CA ARG A 273 -20.77 13.02 -35.17
C ARG A 273 -22.21 12.55 -35.39
N LEU A 274 -22.91 12.11 -34.34
CA LEU A 274 -24.31 11.69 -34.44
C LEU A 274 -25.21 12.83 -34.89
N ALA A 275 -25.00 14.05 -34.37
CA ALA A 275 -25.74 15.23 -34.82
C ALA A 275 -25.55 15.49 -36.32
N SER A 276 -24.31 15.40 -36.83
CA SER A 276 -24.04 15.54 -38.27
C SER A 276 -24.69 14.42 -39.11
N LEU A 277 -24.68 13.19 -38.63
CA LEU A 277 -25.33 12.06 -39.32
C LEU A 277 -26.86 12.21 -39.36
N HIS A 278 -27.45 12.70 -38.27
CA HIS A 278 -28.87 12.97 -38.20
C HIS A 278 -29.29 14.04 -39.22
N GLU A 279 -28.49 15.12 -39.35
CA GLU A 279 -28.74 16.17 -40.33
C GLU A 279 -28.64 15.66 -41.77
N LEU A 280 -27.59 14.88 -42.09
CA LEU A 280 -27.43 14.25 -43.40
C LEU A 280 -28.58 13.29 -43.72
N ALA A 281 -29.04 12.52 -42.72
CA ALA A 281 -30.17 11.62 -42.89
C ALA A 281 -31.45 12.38 -43.26
N LEU A 282 -31.74 13.48 -42.55
CA LEU A 282 -32.90 14.33 -42.85
C LEU A 282 -32.81 14.96 -44.25
N GLN A 283 -31.63 15.41 -44.67
CA GLN A 283 -31.42 15.93 -46.02
C GLN A 283 -31.67 14.87 -47.09
N ALA A 284 -31.12 13.66 -46.90
CA ALA A 284 -31.35 12.54 -47.81
C ALA A 284 -32.83 12.16 -47.90
N THR A 285 -33.59 12.24 -46.80
CA THR A 285 -35.03 11.92 -46.79
C THR A 285 -35.80 12.92 -47.65
N ARG A 286 -35.41 14.20 -47.59
CA ARG A 286 -36.03 15.26 -48.41
C ARG A 286 -35.71 15.11 -49.90
N ILE A 287 -34.52 14.59 -50.24
CA ILE A 287 -34.11 14.36 -51.64
C ILE A 287 -34.79 13.11 -52.21
N ALA A 288 -35.03 12.09 -51.38
CA ALA A 288 -35.65 10.82 -51.78
C ALA A 288 -37.19 10.81 -51.78
N ALA A 289 -37.82 11.91 -51.35
CA ALA A 289 -39.28 12.11 -51.32
C ALA A 289 -39.76 12.86 -52.56
#